data_AF-A0ABD1TXG3-F1
#
_entry.id   AF-A0ABD1TXG3-F1
#
_cell.length_a   1.000
_cell.length_b   1.000
_cell.length_c   1.000
_cell.angle_alpha   90.00
_cell.angle_beta   90.00
_cell.angle_gamma   90.00
#
_symmetry.space_group_name_H-M   'P 1'
#
loop_
_entity.id
_entity.type
_entity.pdbx_description
1 polymer ?
#
loop_
_entity_poly.entity_id
_entity_poly.type
_entity_poly.pdbx_seq_one_letter_code
_entity_poly.pdbx_strand_id
1 'polypeptide(L)'
;MEKEHASVETHCSPELQNKWIEIQDSLKKMLKIEDDFSWKIPTSEVQNLEINTENLDSRAILKYVGGVDLSFSKSDPSIACATLVVLDLNTLQVVYEDFSTVKLDIPYVPGFLAFREAPVLLDLLEKMKKGSLPFYPQILMVDGNGLLHPRGKSFFISVFRKDKK
;
A
#
# COMPACT_ATOMS: atom_id res chain seq x y z
N MET A 1 17.63 14.56 35.10
CA MET A 1 16.15 14.54 35.08
C MET A 1 15.73 13.91 33.76
N GLU A 2 15.79 12.59 33.71
CA GLU A 2 15.16 11.80 32.65
C GLU A 2 13.65 11.97 32.79
N LYS A 3 12.99 12.42 31.72
CA LYS A 3 11.53 12.41 31.66
C LYS A 3 11.12 11.08 31.01
N GLU A 4 10.61 10.18 31.84
CA GLU A 4 9.82 9.03 31.40
C GLU A 4 8.68 9.52 30.51
N HIS A 5 8.73 9.15 29.22
CA HIS A 5 7.57 9.22 28.36
C HIS A 5 6.66 8.04 28.73
N ALA A 6 5.69 8.30 29.60
CA ALA A 6 4.61 7.36 29.89
C ALA A 6 3.81 7.10 28.61
N SER A 7 4.02 5.93 28.01
CA SER A 7 3.16 5.35 26.98
C SER A 7 1.77 5.14 27.58
N VAL A 8 0.81 5.95 27.13
CA VAL A 8 -0.62 5.76 27.43
C VAL A 8 -1.05 4.48 26.72
N GLU A 9 -0.98 3.35 27.42
CA GLU A 9 -1.58 2.09 27.00
C GLU A 9 -3.10 2.22 27.09
N THR A 10 -3.71 2.79 26.04
CA THR A 10 -5.16 2.75 25.86
C THR A 10 -5.58 1.31 25.61
N HIS A 11 -6.16 0.66 26.64
CA HIS A 11 -6.73 -0.67 26.53
C HIS A 11 -7.83 -0.70 25.45
N CYS A 12 -7.51 -1.32 24.31
CA CYS A 12 -8.50 -1.61 23.26
C CYS A 12 -9.51 -2.63 23.80
N SER A 13 -10.81 -2.35 23.66
CA SER A 13 -11.85 -3.23 24.20
C SER A 13 -11.75 -4.65 23.58
N PRO A 14 -11.99 -5.71 24.36
CA PRO A 14 -11.93 -7.09 23.85
C PRO A 14 -12.85 -7.33 22.65
N GLU A 15 -14.00 -6.66 22.62
CA GLU A 15 -14.97 -6.70 21.53
C GLU A 15 -14.40 -6.13 20.22
N LEU A 16 -13.69 -4.99 20.31
CA LEU A 16 -13.07 -4.36 19.15
C LEU A 16 -11.92 -5.21 18.61
N GLN A 17 -11.12 -5.82 19.49
CA GLN A 17 -10.06 -6.73 19.09
C GLN A 17 -10.62 -7.98 18.38
N ASN A 18 -11.68 -8.59 18.91
CA ASN A 18 -12.33 -9.74 18.28
C ASN A 18 -12.85 -9.39 16.89
N LYS A 19 -13.50 -8.24 16.74
CA LYS A 19 -13.95 -7.74 15.43
C LYS A 19 -12.80 -7.57 14.44
N TRP A 20 -11.67 -7.02 14.88
CA TRP A 20 -10.50 -6.87 14.01
C TRP A 20 -9.88 -8.21 13.60
N ILE A 21 -9.91 -9.21 14.49
CA ILE A 21 -9.46 -10.57 14.16
C ILE A 21 -10.32 -11.16 13.05
N GLU A 22 -11.65 -11.06 13.19
CA GLU A 22 -12.60 -11.55 12.17
C GLU A 22 -12.39 -10.89 10.81
N ILE A 23 -12.19 -9.56 10.80
CA ILE A 23 -11.90 -8.81 9.57
C ILE A 23 -10.60 -9.30 8.93
N GLN A 24 -9.52 -9.45 9.71
CA GLN A 24 -8.26 -9.97 9.18
C GLN A 24 -8.41 -11.38 8.60
N ASP A 25 -9.17 -12.26 9.25
CA ASP A 25 -9.41 -13.63 8.78
C ASP A 25 -10.27 -13.65 7.51
N SER A 26 -11.24 -12.75 7.39
CA SER A 26 -12.04 -12.58 6.18
C SER A 26 -11.19 -12.10 5.00
N LEU A 27 -10.40 -11.04 5.21
CA LEU A 27 -9.55 -10.46 4.16
C LEU A 27 -8.46 -11.44 3.70
N LYS A 28 -7.91 -12.24 4.61
CA LYS A 28 -6.93 -13.28 4.28
C LYS A 28 -7.47 -14.28 3.26
N LYS A 29 -8.75 -14.64 3.33
CA LYS A 29 -9.38 -15.57 2.36
C LYS A 29 -9.49 -14.97 0.96
N MET A 30 -9.45 -13.65 0.85
CA MET A 30 -9.48 -12.93 -0.43
C MET A 30 -8.09 -12.70 -1.02
N LEU A 31 -7.02 -13.03 -0.29
CA LEU A 31 -5.66 -12.84 -0.73
C LEU A 31 -5.33 -13.76 -1.91
N LYS A 32 -4.92 -13.17 -3.03
CA LYS A 32 -4.32 -13.88 -4.15
C LYS A 32 -2.80 -13.79 -4.03
N ILE A 33 -2.13 -14.94 -3.96
CA ILE A 33 -0.68 -15.05 -3.77
C ILE A 33 0.02 -15.35 -5.10
N GLU A 34 -0.72 -15.90 -6.07
CA GLU A 34 -0.21 -16.19 -7.40
C GLU A 34 -0.32 -14.96 -8.30
N ASP A 35 0.70 -14.78 -9.15
CA ASP A 35 0.74 -13.70 -10.13
C ASP A 35 -0.27 -13.95 -11.25
N ASP A 36 -1.32 -13.13 -11.30
CA ASP A 36 -2.35 -13.11 -12.34
C ASP A 36 -2.28 -11.77 -13.12
N PHE A 37 -1.07 -11.42 -13.56
CA PHE A 37 -0.80 -10.15 -14.23
C PHE A 37 -0.76 -10.31 -15.75
N SER A 38 -1.55 -9.48 -16.43
CA SER A 38 -1.53 -9.36 -17.90
C SER A 38 -0.35 -8.54 -18.42
N TRP A 39 0.51 -8.03 -17.52
CA TRP A 39 1.65 -7.19 -17.86
C TRP A 39 2.99 -7.86 -17.51
N LYS A 40 4.05 -7.43 -18.19
CA LYS A 40 5.43 -7.90 -17.97
C LYS A 40 6.26 -6.82 -17.28
N ILE A 41 7.18 -7.25 -16.43
CA ILE A 41 8.20 -6.37 -15.84
C ILE A 41 9.21 -6.02 -16.94
N PRO A 42 9.60 -4.75 -17.11
CA PRO A 42 10.66 -4.39 -18.03
C PRO A 42 12.00 -4.96 -17.52
N THR A 43 12.42 -6.11 -18.06
CA THR A 43 13.75 -6.68 -17.81
C THR A 43 14.78 -5.93 -18.65
N SER A 44 15.96 -5.66 -18.08
CA SER A 44 17.10 -5.04 -18.77
C SER A 44 17.52 -5.77 -20.07
N GLU A 45 17.22 -7.07 -20.18
CA GLU A 45 17.44 -7.86 -21.39
C GLU A 45 16.54 -7.46 -22.58
N VAL A 46 15.34 -6.92 -22.30
CA VAL A 46 14.35 -6.55 -23.33
C VAL A 46 14.67 -5.18 -23.96
N GLN A 47 15.51 -4.36 -23.32
CA GLN A 47 15.93 -3.07 -23.88
C GLN A 47 16.99 -3.20 -25.00
N ASN A 48 17.69 -4.34 -25.09
CA ASN A 48 18.78 -4.56 -26.06
C ASN A 48 18.46 -5.56 -27.18
N LEU A 49 17.26 -6.15 -27.19
CA LEU A 49 16.85 -7.07 -28.26
C LEU A 49 16.03 -6.31 -29.29
N GLU A 50 16.66 -5.98 -30.41
CA GLU A 50 15.97 -5.70 -31.67
C GLU A 50 14.93 -6.81 -31.90
N ILE A 51 13.68 -6.38 -32.04
CA ILE A 51 12.51 -7.24 -32.10
C ILE A 51 12.59 -8.08 -33.38
N ASN A 52 13.08 -9.32 -33.29
CA ASN A 52 12.74 -10.35 -34.27
C ASN A 52 11.28 -10.76 -34.02
N THR A 53 10.40 -10.09 -34.76
CA THR A 53 8.93 -10.19 -34.75
C THR A 53 8.44 -11.54 -35.28
N GLU A 54 8.44 -12.62 -34.49
CA GLU A 54 7.64 -13.82 -34.85
C GLU A 54 6.91 -14.51 -33.68
N ASN A 55 6.98 -14.00 -32.44
CA ASN A 55 6.11 -14.46 -31.34
C ASN A 55 5.79 -13.29 -30.39
N LEU A 56 4.93 -12.36 -30.85
CA LEU A 56 4.59 -11.17 -30.08
C LEU A 56 3.55 -11.52 -29.01
N ASP A 57 4.04 -11.96 -27.85
CA ASP A 57 3.27 -12.01 -26.61
C ASP A 57 2.82 -10.59 -26.25
N SER A 58 1.57 -10.26 -26.58
CA SER A 58 0.95 -8.92 -26.54
C SER A 58 0.65 -8.40 -25.13
N ARG A 59 1.44 -8.79 -24.13
CA ARG A 59 1.29 -8.34 -22.75
C ARG A 59 1.82 -6.92 -22.59
N ALA A 60 1.03 -6.08 -21.91
CA ALA A 60 1.41 -4.68 -21.65
C ALA A 60 2.67 -4.61 -20.77
N ILE A 61 3.51 -3.59 -20.92
CA ILE A 61 4.67 -3.39 -20.04
C ILE A 61 4.22 -2.64 -18.78
N LEU A 62 4.71 -3.05 -17.62
CA LEU A 62 4.51 -2.35 -16.35
C LEU A 62 5.13 -0.95 -16.44
N LYS A 63 4.31 0.09 -16.27
CA LYS A 63 4.72 1.49 -16.43
C LYS A 63 4.77 2.25 -15.10
N TYR A 64 3.77 2.10 -14.24
CA TYR A 64 3.66 2.90 -13.01
C TYR A 64 3.66 2.04 -11.76
N VAL A 65 4.54 2.40 -10.82
CA VAL A 65 4.61 1.79 -9.48
C VAL A 65 4.33 2.86 -8.45
N GLY A 66 3.33 2.62 -7.61
CA GLY A 66 2.99 3.46 -6.48
C GLY A 66 3.77 3.05 -5.26
N GLY A 67 4.13 4.01 -4.42
CA GLY A 67 4.64 3.82 -3.07
C GLY A 67 3.75 4.53 -2.08
N VAL A 68 3.42 3.89 -0.96
CA VAL A 68 2.69 4.50 0.15
C VAL A 68 3.41 4.30 1.47
N ASP A 69 3.37 5.34 2.29
CA ASP A 69 3.89 5.35 3.66
C ASP A 69 2.94 6.15 4.55
N LEU A 70 2.91 5.82 5.84
CA LEU A 70 2.23 6.61 6.86
C LEU A 70 3.15 6.80 8.06
N SER A 71 3.48 8.05 8.32
CA SER A 71 4.38 8.45 9.39
C SER A 71 3.65 9.25 10.47
N PHE A 72 3.92 8.97 11.74
CA PHE A 72 3.34 9.72 12.87
C PHE A 72 4.16 10.96 13.22
N SER A 73 3.50 12.03 13.65
CA SER A 73 4.17 13.23 14.11
C SER A 73 4.94 12.97 15.41
N LYS A 74 6.17 13.50 15.48
CA LYS A 74 7.00 13.45 16.70
C LYS A 74 6.44 14.34 17.82
N SER A 75 5.69 15.39 17.46
CA SER A 75 5.11 16.33 18.43
C SER A 75 3.79 15.85 19.01
N ASP A 76 2.99 15.13 18.21
CA ASP A 76 1.67 14.63 18.61
C ASP A 76 1.43 13.24 17.98
N PRO A 77 1.42 12.15 18.78
CA PRO A 77 1.23 10.78 18.28
C PRO A 77 -0.19 10.51 17.77
N SER A 78 -1.13 11.44 17.96
CA SER A 78 -2.46 11.37 17.35
C SER A 78 -2.46 11.88 15.91
N ILE A 79 -1.43 12.62 15.49
CA ILE A 79 -1.33 13.14 14.12
C ILE A 79 -0.46 12.21 13.28
N ALA A 80 -0.96 11.86 12.10
CA ALA A 80 -0.23 11.09 11.10
C ALA A 80 -0.25 11.79 9.74
N CYS A 81 0.79 11.56 8.96
CA CYS A 81 0.92 12.01 7.58
C CYS A 81 1.02 10.78 6.69
N ALA A 82 -0.02 10.56 5.89
CA ALA A 82 -0.03 9.56 4.84
C ALA A 82 0.50 10.17 3.55
N THR A 83 1.30 9.39 2.81
CA THR A 83 1.91 9.82 1.55
C THR A 83 1.68 8.76 0.48
N LEU A 84 1.38 9.21 -0.73
CA LEU A 84 1.28 8.41 -1.94
C LEU A 84 2.18 9.02 -3.01
N VAL A 85 3.10 8.23 -3.53
CA VAL A 85 4.00 8.61 -4.64
C VAL A 85 3.78 7.63 -5.78
N VAL A 86 3.89 8.08 -7.02
CA VAL A 86 3.93 7.20 -8.19
C VAL A 86 5.16 7.48 -9.02
N LEU A 87 5.87 6.41 -9.35
CA LEU A 87 7.07 6.39 -10.16
C LEU A 87 6.76 5.82 -11.55
N ASP A 88 7.30 6.43 -12.61
CA ASP A 88 7.40 5.77 -13.92
C ASP A 88 8.62 4.86 -13.93
N LEU A 89 8.42 3.56 -14.14
CA LEU A 89 9.50 2.56 -14.11
C LEU A 89 10.51 2.72 -15.23
N ASN A 90 10.15 3.34 -16.36
CA ASN A 90 11.09 3.49 -17.47
C ASN A 90 12.09 4.61 -17.19
N THR A 91 11.64 5.70 -16.57
CA THR A 91 12.46 6.89 -16.31
C THR A 91 12.94 6.98 -14.87
N LEU A 92 12.35 6.18 -13.97
CA LEU A 92 12.52 6.25 -12.52
C LEU A 92 12.25 7.65 -11.95
N GLN A 93 11.36 8.41 -12.61
CA GLN A 93 10.95 9.74 -12.16
C GLN A 93 9.62 9.67 -11.43
N VAL A 94 9.47 10.53 -10.41
CA VAL A 94 8.19 10.74 -9.73
C VAL A 94 7.26 11.49 -10.67
N VAL A 95 6.13 10.86 -11.01
CA VAL A 95 5.10 11.44 -11.89
C VAL A 95 3.87 11.92 -11.12
N TYR A 96 3.74 11.51 -9.86
CA TYR A 96 2.67 11.95 -8.97
C TYR A 96 3.13 11.85 -7.51
N GLU A 97 2.73 12.82 -6.72
CA GLU A 97 2.85 12.80 -5.26
C GLU A 97 1.61 13.44 -4.66
N ASP A 98 1.15 12.88 -3.54
CA ASP A 98 0.05 13.43 -2.75
C ASP A 98 0.24 13.01 -1.30
N PHE A 99 -0.26 13.84 -0.39
CA PHE A 99 -0.19 13.56 1.04
C PHE A 99 -1.44 14.05 1.75
N SER A 100 -1.73 13.43 2.88
CA SER A 100 -2.84 13.80 3.75
C SER A 100 -2.41 13.72 5.19
N THR A 101 -2.54 14.83 5.90
CA THR A 101 -2.35 14.86 7.35
C THR A 101 -3.70 14.60 8.01
N VAL A 102 -3.75 13.55 8.84
CA VAL A 102 -4.96 13.12 9.53
C VAL A 102 -4.72 12.97 11.02
N LYS A 103 -5.78 13.14 11.80
CA LYS A 103 -5.79 12.78 13.21
C LYS A 103 -6.37 11.38 13.37
N LEU A 104 -5.62 10.48 14.00
CA LEU A 104 -5.98 9.10 14.24
C LEU A 104 -6.41 8.91 15.69
N ASP A 105 -7.72 8.77 15.89
CA ASP A 105 -8.31 8.51 17.22
C ASP A 105 -8.29 7.02 17.61
N ILE A 106 -7.87 6.14 16.68
CA ILE A 106 -7.76 4.70 16.93
C ILE A 106 -6.47 4.42 17.74
N PRO A 107 -6.54 3.70 18.86
CA PRO A 107 -5.38 3.38 19.69
C PRO A 107 -4.41 2.42 18.98
N TYR A 108 -3.13 2.52 19.29
CA TYR A 108 -2.13 1.56 18.83
C TYR A 108 -2.34 0.21 19.52
N VAL A 109 -2.58 -0.84 18.73
CA VAL A 109 -2.64 -2.22 19.20
C VAL A 109 -1.67 -3.06 18.37
N PRO A 110 -0.66 -3.70 19.00
CA PRO A 110 0.28 -4.57 18.29
C PRO A 110 -0.43 -5.63 17.45
N GLY A 111 -0.03 -5.78 16.19
CA GLY A 111 -0.64 -6.72 15.24
C GLY A 111 -1.91 -6.22 14.52
N PHE A 112 -2.36 -4.99 14.81
CA PHE A 112 -3.54 -4.36 14.19
C PHE A 112 -3.25 -2.98 13.62
N LEU A 113 -1.97 -2.64 13.42
CA LEU A 113 -1.54 -1.32 12.92
C LEU A 113 -2.22 -0.93 11.60
N ALA A 114 -2.43 -1.90 10.71
CA ALA A 114 -3.11 -1.67 9.43
C ALA A 114 -4.53 -1.08 9.55
N PHE A 115 -5.25 -1.30 10.66
CA PHE A 115 -6.56 -0.67 10.86
C PHE A 115 -6.46 0.84 11.09
N ARG A 116 -5.30 1.33 11.52
CA ARG A 116 -5.00 2.76 11.63
C ARG A 116 -4.55 3.35 10.29
N GLU A 117 -3.82 2.57 9.49
CA GLU A 117 -3.14 3.07 8.30
C GLU A 117 -3.93 2.92 7.01
N ALA A 118 -4.50 1.73 6.79
CA ALA A 118 -5.13 1.38 5.53
C ALA A 118 -6.27 2.33 5.11
N PRO A 119 -7.17 2.79 6.00
CA PRO A 119 -8.23 3.72 5.60
C PRO A 119 -7.66 5.03 5.01
N VAL A 120 -6.62 5.58 5.64
CA VAL A 120 -6.01 6.84 5.21
C VAL A 120 -5.30 6.69 3.86
N LEU A 121 -4.58 5.58 3.68
CA LEU A 121 -3.91 5.28 2.41
C LEU A 121 -4.91 5.00 1.28
N LEU A 122 -6.04 4.33 1.59
CA LEU A 122 -7.12 4.10 0.64
C LEU A 122 -7.78 5.42 0.20
N ASP A 123 -7.98 6.36 1.12
CA ASP A 123 -8.53 7.68 0.78
C ASP A 123 -7.64 8.43 -0.23
N LEU A 124 -6.32 8.36 -0.09
CA LEU A 124 -5.37 8.93 -1.07
C LEU A 124 -5.48 8.26 -2.44
N LEU A 125 -5.55 6.93 -2.49
CA LEU A 125 -5.74 6.18 -3.73
C LEU A 125 -7.10 6.48 -4.39
N GLU A 126 -8.16 6.60 -3.59
CA GLU A 126 -9.48 6.98 -4.06
C GLU A 126 -9.50 8.40 -4.62
N LYS A 127 -8.86 9.36 -3.94
CA LYS A 127 -8.71 10.74 -4.42
C LYS A 127 -8.00 10.77 -5.77
N MET A 128 -6.90 10.03 -5.90
CA MET A 128 -6.17 9.89 -7.17
C MET A 128 -7.06 9.29 -8.28
N LYS A 129 -7.83 8.24 -7.95
CA LYS A 129 -8.74 7.57 -8.87
C LYS A 129 -9.88 8.48 -9.33
N LYS A 130 -10.48 9.24 -8.41
CA LYS A 130 -11.56 10.21 -8.69
C LYS A 130 -11.07 11.36 -9.57
N GLY A 131 -9.81 11.79 -9.38
CA GLY A 131 -9.14 12.77 -10.23
C GLY A 131 -8.89 12.31 -11.68
N SER A 132 -9.21 11.06 -12.04
CA SER A 132 -9.02 10.48 -13.38
C SER A 132 -7.59 10.65 -13.92
N LEU A 133 -6.60 10.54 -13.02
CA LEU A 133 -5.21 10.76 -13.37
C LEU A 133 -4.68 9.61 -14.26
N PRO A 134 -3.89 9.93 -15.30
CA PRO A 134 -3.39 8.92 -16.25
C PRO A 134 -2.30 8.02 -15.64
N PHE A 135 -1.79 8.37 -14.46
CA PHE A 135 -0.65 7.74 -13.79
C PHE A 135 -1.06 6.74 -12.70
N TYR A 136 -2.30 6.22 -12.70
CA TYR A 136 -2.73 5.29 -11.64
C TYR A 136 -1.80 4.06 -11.57
N PRO A 137 -1.28 3.71 -10.38
CA PRO A 137 -0.26 2.67 -10.24
C PRO A 137 -0.81 1.28 -10.54
N GLN A 138 0.00 0.45 -11.20
CA GLN A 138 -0.31 -0.95 -11.48
C GLN A 138 0.13 -1.87 -10.34
N ILE A 139 1.19 -1.48 -9.64
CA ILE A 139 1.67 -2.11 -8.40
C ILE A 139 1.73 -1.03 -7.34
N LEU A 140 1.35 -1.38 -6.11
CA LEU A 140 1.52 -0.54 -4.94
C LEU A 140 2.52 -1.20 -3.99
N MET A 141 3.62 -0.52 -3.75
CA MET A 141 4.56 -0.82 -2.67
C MET A 141 4.07 -0.10 -1.43
N VAL A 142 4.02 -0.83 -0.31
CA VAL A 142 3.56 -0.28 0.96
C VAL A 142 4.68 -0.47 1.97
N ASP A 143 5.01 0.58 2.70
CA ASP A 143 5.90 0.45 3.86
C ASP A 143 5.14 -0.26 4.99
N GLY A 144 5.42 -1.55 5.14
CA GLY A 144 4.74 -2.41 6.09
C GLY A 144 5.00 -3.89 5.82
N ASN A 145 4.53 -4.72 6.74
CA ASN A 145 4.62 -6.16 6.55
C ASN A 145 3.48 -6.66 5.63
N GLY A 146 3.69 -7.79 4.96
CA GLY A 146 2.64 -8.50 4.21
C GLY A 146 2.42 -9.90 4.80
N LEU A 147 2.76 -10.93 4.03
CA LEU A 147 2.74 -12.34 4.49
C LEU A 147 3.69 -12.61 5.66
N LEU A 148 4.79 -11.87 5.77
CA LEU A 148 5.82 -12.03 6.83
C LEU A 148 5.33 -11.61 8.23
N HIS A 149 4.10 -11.12 8.38
CA HIS A 149 3.54 -10.78 9.68
C HIS A 149 3.42 -12.01 10.60
N PRO A 150 3.63 -11.93 11.93
CA PRO A 150 3.59 -13.08 12.85
C PRO A 150 2.29 -13.92 12.81
N ARG A 151 1.18 -13.31 12.41
CA ARG A 151 -0.11 -14.00 12.23
C ARG A 151 -0.37 -14.46 10.79
N GLY A 152 0.56 -14.24 9.86
CA GLY A 152 0.34 -14.31 8.41
C GLY A 152 -0.74 -13.34 7.94
N LYS A 153 -0.87 -12.19 8.65
CA LYS A 153 -1.97 -11.22 8.58
C LYS A 153 -1.44 -9.79 8.64
N SER A 154 -0.66 -9.33 7.67
CA SER A 154 -0.65 -7.89 7.43
C SER A 154 -1.45 -7.58 6.19
N PHE A 155 -2.25 -6.53 6.33
CA PHE A 155 -3.20 -6.01 5.36
C PHE A 155 -2.53 -5.57 4.05
N PHE A 156 -1.21 -5.37 4.07
CA PHE A 156 -0.46 -4.84 2.95
C PHE A 156 0.03 -5.93 2.01
N ILE A 157 -0.92 -6.54 1.31
CA ILE A 157 -0.72 -6.98 -0.07
C ILE A 157 -1.95 -6.53 -0.83
N SER A 158 -1.80 -5.50 -1.66
CA SER A 158 -2.79 -5.22 -2.71
C SER A 158 -2.08 -4.69 -3.93
N VAL A 159 -1.77 -5.60 -4.86
CA VAL A 159 -1.56 -5.23 -6.25
C VAL A 159 -2.94 -4.87 -6.81
N PHE A 160 -3.20 -3.58 -6.97
CA PHE A 160 -4.46 -3.08 -7.52
C PHE A 160 -4.50 -3.30 -9.03
N ARG A 161 -5.38 -4.22 -9.48
CA ARG A 161 -5.68 -4.41 -10.89
C ARG A 161 -6.58 -3.28 -11.38
N LYS A 162 -6.12 -2.47 -12.34
CA LYS A 162 -6.99 -1.62 -13.16
C LYS A 162 -7.29 -2.38 -14.45
N ASP A 163 -8.38 -3.14 -14.48
CA ASP A 163 -8.94 -3.59 -15.75
C ASP A 163 -9.47 -2.35 -16.49
N LYS A 164 -8.94 -2.10 -17.68
CA LYS A 164 -9.49 -1.10 -18.59
C LYS A 164 -10.92 -1.52 -18.93
N LYS A 165 -11.90 -0.65 -18.66
CA LYS A 165 -13.12 -0.54 -19.45
C LYS A 165 -12.98 0.66 -20.37
#